data_AF-I4GR78-F1
#
_entry.id   AF-I4GR78-F1
#
_cell.length_a   1.000
_cell.length_b   1.000
_cell.length_c   1.000
_cell.angle_alpha   90.00
_cell.angle_beta   90.00
_cell.angle_gamma   90.00
#
_symmetry.space_group_name_H-M   'P 1'
#
loop_
_entity.id
_entity.type
_entity.pdbx_description
1 polymer ?
#
loop_
_entity_poly.entity_id
_entity_poly.type
_entity_poly.pdbx_seq_one_letter_code
_entity_poly.pdbx_strand_id
1 'polypeptide(L)'
;MLLVEEYERKHYPIARTNPTATLESLLDEFDIDRECLVDIFGDRDRVESVIGGKQAIAPSQAESLAEFFNRLSAKLALSARDFLL
;
A
#
# COMPACT_ATOMS: atom_id res chain seq x y z
N MET A 1 21.19 -24.28 8.76
CA MET A 1 20.24 -24.28 7.63
C MET A 1 18.84 -24.27 8.21
N LEU A 2 18.24 -23.09 8.31
CA LEU A 2 16.79 -22.92 8.36
C LEU A 2 16.54 -21.52 7.81
N LEU A 3 16.09 -21.46 6.56
CA LEU A 3 15.95 -20.23 5.78
C LEU A 3 14.54 -19.63 5.92
N VAL A 4 13.82 -19.89 7.02
CA VAL A 4 12.35 -19.73 7.08
C VAL A 4 11.83 -19.16 8.42
N GLU A 5 12.66 -18.70 9.35
CA GLU A 5 12.15 -18.20 10.66
C GLU A 5 12.11 -16.67 10.85
N GLU A 6 12.58 -15.88 9.89
CA GLU A 6 12.46 -14.41 9.93
C GLU A 6 11.47 -13.88 8.88
N TYR A 7 10.48 -14.68 8.50
CA TYR A 7 9.37 -14.24 7.64
C TYR A 7 8.05 -14.05 8.41
N GLU A 8 8.00 -14.48 9.68
CA GLU A 8 6.79 -14.43 10.50
C GLU A 8 7.09 -13.84 11.88
N ARG A 9 7.20 -12.51 11.97
CA ARG A 9 6.72 -11.79 13.17
C ARG A 9 6.61 -10.29 12.91
N LYS A 10 5.36 -9.86 12.81
CA LYS A 10 4.85 -8.56 13.27
C LYS A 10 5.05 -7.35 12.36
N HIS A 11 4.55 -7.43 11.11
CA HIS A 11 4.03 -6.25 10.41
C HIS A 11 2.73 -5.70 11.04
N TYR A 12 2.63 -5.71 12.37
CA TYR A 12 1.55 -5.06 13.11
C TYR A 12 2.09 -4.46 14.42
N PRO A 13 2.72 -3.27 14.38
CA PRO A 13 2.54 -2.30 15.42
C PRO A 13 1.35 -1.43 15.05
N ILE A 14 0.24 -1.67 15.74
CA ILE A 14 -0.90 -0.74 15.85
C ILE A 14 -0.36 0.53 16.55
N ALA A 15 0.26 1.44 15.79
CA ALA A 15 0.70 2.73 16.31
C ALA A 15 0.87 3.72 15.16
N ARG A 16 -0.16 4.56 15.00
CA ARG A 16 -0.32 5.67 14.05
C ARG A 16 -0.68 5.21 12.64
N THR A 17 -1.90 5.57 12.25
CA THR A 17 -2.43 5.65 10.89
C THR A 17 -1.34 6.10 9.91
N ASN A 18 -0.57 5.14 9.39
CA ASN A 18 0.35 5.39 8.31
C ASN A 18 -0.34 4.85 7.06
N PRO A 19 -0.75 5.72 6.13
CA PRO A 19 -1.50 5.30 4.93
C PRO A 19 -0.78 4.23 4.12
N THR A 20 0.54 4.18 4.25
CA THR A 20 1.42 3.16 3.68
C THR A 20 1.20 1.76 4.24
N ALA A 21 0.94 1.62 5.55
CA ALA A 21 0.70 0.31 6.15
C ALA A 21 -0.66 -0.25 5.70
N THR A 22 -1.67 0.62 5.60
CA THR A 22 -2.97 0.27 5.00
C THR A 22 -2.79 -0.21 3.56
N LEU A 23 -1.94 0.47 2.78
CA LEU A 23 -1.61 0.06 1.42
C LEU A 23 -0.97 -1.33 1.36
N GLU A 24 0.06 -1.60 2.17
CA GLU A 24 0.70 -2.93 2.19
C GLU A 24 -0.28 -4.03 2.59
N SER A 25 -1.14 -3.80 3.59
CA SER A 25 -2.18 -4.77 3.95
C SER A 25 -3.16 -5.03 2.81
N LEU A 26 -3.51 -4.01 2.02
CA LEU A 26 -4.36 -4.19 0.85
C LEU A 26 -3.64 -4.98 -0.26
N LEU A 27 -2.38 -4.69 -0.54
CA LEU A 27 -1.62 -5.47 -1.54
C LEU A 27 -1.56 -6.95 -1.17
N ASP A 28 -1.31 -7.25 0.11
CA ASP A 28 -1.25 -8.62 0.62
C ASP A 28 -2.65 -9.30 0.59
N GLU A 29 -3.70 -8.61 1.03
CA GLU A 29 -5.06 -9.16 1.06
C GLU A 29 -5.64 -9.42 -0.34
N PHE A 30 -5.25 -8.61 -1.33
CA PHE A 30 -5.70 -8.74 -2.72
C PHE A 30 -4.70 -9.47 -3.63
N ASP A 31 -3.58 -9.96 -3.09
CA ASP A 31 -2.48 -10.62 -3.83
C ASP A 31 -2.01 -9.76 -5.03
N ILE A 32 -1.90 -8.44 -4.81
CA ILE A 32 -1.50 -7.46 -5.83
C ILE A 32 -0.01 -7.20 -5.72
N ASP A 33 0.69 -7.39 -6.83
CA ASP A 33 2.10 -7.04 -6.91
C ASP A 33 2.34 -5.53 -6.81
N ARG A 34 3.44 -5.17 -6.14
CA ARG A 34 3.96 -3.79 -6.09
C ARG A 34 4.22 -3.23 -7.49
N GLU A 35 4.42 -4.08 -8.49
CA GLU A 35 4.54 -3.70 -9.89
C GLU A 35 3.27 -3.04 -10.44
N CYS A 36 2.10 -3.45 -9.97
CA CYS A 36 0.84 -2.83 -10.39
C CYS A 36 0.72 -1.39 -9.85
N LEU A 37 1.37 -1.10 -8.73
CA LEU A 37 1.51 0.28 -8.24
C LEU A 37 2.48 1.09 -9.10
N VAL A 38 3.43 0.48 -9.80
CA VAL A 38 4.33 1.20 -10.72
C VAL A 38 3.52 1.84 -11.84
N ASP A 39 2.45 1.20 -12.30
CA ASP A 39 1.53 1.79 -13.29
C ASP A 39 0.80 3.04 -12.74
N ILE A 40 0.56 3.09 -11.43
CA ILE A 40 -0.14 4.22 -10.77
C ILE A 40 0.84 5.35 -10.41
N PHE A 41 2.00 5.01 -9.84
CA PHE A 41 2.99 5.97 -9.37
C PHE A 41 3.98 6.39 -10.47
N GLY A 42 4.00 5.65 -11.58
CA GLY A 42 4.87 5.79 -12.74
C GLY A 42 6.22 5.08 -12.60
N ASP A 43 6.72 4.93 -11.38
CA ASP A 43 8.07 4.42 -11.14
C ASP A 43 8.15 3.56 -9.88
N ARG A 44 8.92 2.47 -9.95
CA ARG A 44 9.13 1.54 -8.83
C ARG A 44 9.88 2.21 -7.68
N ASP A 45 10.84 3.08 -7.96
CA ASP A 45 11.55 3.81 -6.90
C ASP A 45 10.59 4.70 -6.10
N ARG A 46 9.55 5.22 -6.77
CA ARG A 46 8.52 6.04 -6.15
C ARG A 46 7.57 5.21 -5.29
N VAL A 47 7.18 4.02 -5.78
CA VAL A 47 6.39 3.05 -5.01
C VAL A 47 7.16 2.62 -3.75
N GLU A 48 8.41 2.19 -3.89
CA GLU A 48 9.25 1.77 -2.75
C GLU A 48 9.54 2.91 -1.78
N SER A 49 9.67 4.16 -2.26
CA SER A 49 9.82 5.32 -1.38
C SER A 49 8.55 5.60 -0.58
N VAL A 50 7.39 5.38 -1.18
CA VAL A 50 6.09 5.54 -0.52
C VAL A 50 5.84 4.41 0.47
N ILE A 51 6.03 3.15 0.04
CA ILE A 51 5.94 1.92 0.86
C ILE A 51 6.93 1.94 2.02
N GLY A 52 8.14 2.42 1.78
CA GLY A 52 9.16 2.58 2.81
C GLY A 52 8.94 3.77 3.74
N GLY A 53 7.85 4.54 3.58
CA GLY A 53 7.54 5.72 4.39
C GLY A 53 8.55 6.87 4.22
N LYS A 54 9.39 6.82 3.18
CA LYS A 54 10.35 7.88 2.84
C LYS A 54 9.65 9.07 2.17
N GLN A 55 8.52 8.82 1.51
CA GLN A 55 7.74 9.82 0.79
C GLN A 55 6.25 9.70 1.14
N ALA A 56 5.59 10.83 1.39
CA ALA A 56 4.15 10.88 1.59
C ALA A 56 3.41 10.62 0.27
N ILE A 57 2.23 10.00 0.35
CA ILE A 57 1.34 9.79 -0.79
C ILE A 57 0.77 11.16 -1.21
N ALA A 58 0.92 11.51 -2.48
CA ALA A 58 0.29 12.72 -3.00
C ALA A 58 -1.23 12.50 -3.16
N PRO A 59 -2.07 13.53 -3.00
CA PRO A 59 -3.52 13.39 -3.14
C PRO A 59 -3.95 12.83 -4.50
N SER A 60 -3.24 13.18 -5.58
CA SER A 60 -3.48 12.60 -6.91
C SER A 60 -3.18 11.11 -6.97
N GLN A 61 -2.15 10.64 -6.27
CA GLN A 61 -1.78 9.22 -6.20
C GLN A 61 -2.77 8.44 -5.33
N ALA A 62 -3.20 9.05 -4.22
CA ALA A 62 -4.22 8.51 -3.33
C ALA A 62 -5.58 8.32 -4.04
N GLU A 63 -5.98 9.27 -4.90
CA GLU A 63 -7.18 9.14 -5.74
C GLU A 63 -7.07 7.95 -6.71
N SER A 64 -5.96 7.86 -7.46
CA SER A 64 -5.75 6.75 -8.40
C SER A 64 -5.70 5.39 -7.71
N LEU A 65 -5.07 5.32 -6.53
CA LEU A 65 -5.05 4.14 -5.66
C LEU A 65 -6.45 3.74 -5.22
N ALA A 66 -7.22 4.68 -4.68
CA ALA A 66 -8.58 4.41 -4.20
C ALA A 66 -9.47 3.91 -5.35
N GLU A 67 -9.42 4.55 -6.53
CA GLU A 67 -10.15 4.09 -7.71
C GLU A 67 -9.74 2.68 -8.15
N PHE A 68 -8.45 2.38 -8.14
CA PHE A 68 -7.93 1.07 -8.53
C PHE A 68 -8.45 -0.04 -7.60
N PHE A 69 -8.34 0.14 -6.28
CA PHE A 69 -8.86 -0.83 -5.32
C PHE A 69 -10.39 -0.94 -5.35
N ASN A 70 -11.11 0.17 -5.50
CA ASN A 70 -12.57 0.15 -5.64
C ASN A 70 -13.02 -0.60 -6.92
N ARG A 71 -12.23 -0.56 -8.00
CA ARG A 71 -12.49 -1.35 -9.21
C ARG A 71 -12.25 -2.84 -9.02
N LEU A 72 -11.28 -3.22 -8.20
CA LEU A 72 -10.99 -4.62 -7.89
C LEU A 72 -11.99 -5.21 -6.89
N SER A 73 -12.45 -4.40 -5.94
CA SER A 73 -13.43 -4.79 -4.94
C SER A 73 -14.45 -3.68 -4.73
N ALA A 74 -15.65 -3.86 -5.26
CA ALA A 74 -16.79 -2.96 -5.03
C ALA A 74 -17.25 -2.90 -3.56
N LYS A 75 -16.70 -3.76 -2.70
CA LYS A 75 -16.99 -3.81 -1.26
C LYS A 75 -16.06 -2.89 -0.47
N LEU A 76 -14.88 -2.59 -1.01
CA LEU A 76 -14.02 -1.54 -0.47
C LEU A 76 -14.65 -0.20 -0.86
N ALA A 77 -14.82 0.68 0.12
CA ALA A 77 -15.25 2.06 -0.10
C ALA A 77 -14.08 2.99 0.26
N LEU A 78 -12.92 2.72 -0.35
CA LEU A 78 -11.69 3.46 -0.08
C LEU A 78 -11.76 4.82 -0.78
N SER A 79 -11.23 5.84 -0.12
CA SER A 79 -11.12 7.20 -0.63
C SER A 79 -9.68 7.68 -0.53
N ALA A 80 -9.33 8.73 -1.29
CA ALA A 80 -8.00 9.33 -1.19
C ALA A 80 -7.65 9.76 0.24
N ARG A 81 -8.65 10.05 1.08
CA ARG A 81 -8.45 10.49 2.47
C ARG A 81 -7.94 9.36 3.37
N ASP A 82 -8.25 8.11 3.03
CA ASP A 82 -7.74 6.92 3.73
C ASP A 82 -6.23 6.75 3.52
N PHE A 83 -5.69 7.38 2.47
CA PHE A 83 -4.27 7.36 2.13
C PHE A 83 -3.53 8.68 2.45
N LEU A 84 -4.19 9.67 3.07
CA LEU A 84 -3.62 11.00 3.36
C LEU A 84 -3.60 11.33 4.88
N LEU A 85 -3.66 10.32 5.74
CA LEU A 85 -3.74 10.45 7.21
C LEU A 85 -2.48 11.04 7.87
#